data_AF-A0A940Y8V0-F1
#
_entry.id   AF-A0A940Y8V0-F1
#
_cell.length_a   1.000
_cell.length_b   1.000
_cell.length_c   1.000
_cell.angle_alpha   90.00
_cell.angle_beta   90.00
_cell.angle_gamma   90.00
#
_symmetry.space_group_name_H-M   'P 1'
#
loop_
_entity.id
_entity.type
_entity.pdbx_description
1 polymer ?
#
loop_
_entity_poly.entity_id
_entity_poly.type
_entity_poly.pdbx_seq_one_letter_code
_entity_poly.pdbx_strand_id
1 'polypeptide(L)'
;MTSARATPADAAAELVAVQFALARRGLGLAQAALAGAGRVESLRHYPRGDVIDADNRSQFYYHLHGSSRCPAAEHGHFHLFTRRPDGRFSHLAGLSLDDRGWPLRWFTTNRWVTGETWQWAPALSADIDRFAPRTTGRLAPVARWLGAMVWIHRRGLKALLRRRDAVVARHLLRRDADDFFEDRRHDVLTEQRIDLADTLSRLAGTPPPTPGDN
;
A
#
# COMPACT_ATOMS: atom_id res chain seq x y z
N MET A 1 16.15 -7.62 22.51
CA MET A 1 15.55 -6.31 22.85
C MET A 1 14.23 -6.19 22.11
N THR A 2 13.12 -6.31 22.84
CA THR A 2 11.76 -6.18 22.30
C THR A 2 11.58 -4.73 21.88
N SER A 3 11.59 -4.45 20.58
CA SER A 3 11.26 -3.12 20.05
C SER A 3 9.89 -2.73 20.59
N ALA A 4 9.82 -1.61 21.31
CA ALA A 4 8.55 -1.05 21.77
C ALA A 4 7.61 -0.92 20.57
N ARG A 5 6.38 -1.46 20.66
CA ARG A 5 5.39 -1.32 19.59
C ARG A 5 5.11 0.16 19.40
N ALA A 6 5.43 0.69 18.22
CA ALA A 6 5.15 2.07 17.85
C ALA A 6 3.69 2.43 18.14
N THR A 7 3.46 3.53 18.85
CA THR A 7 2.11 4.04 19.06
C THR A 7 1.54 4.59 17.73
N PRO A 8 0.21 4.79 17.61
CA PRO A 8 -0.34 5.47 16.45
C PRO A 8 0.24 6.88 16.22
N ALA A 9 0.60 7.59 17.31
CA ALA A 9 1.24 8.90 17.25
C ALA A 9 2.67 8.82 16.69
N ASP A 10 3.46 7.81 17.10
CA ASP A 10 4.82 7.62 16.58
C ASP A 10 4.80 7.35 15.07
N ALA A 11 3.87 6.52 14.60
CA ALA A 11 3.72 6.25 13.18
C ALA A 11 3.26 7.48 12.39
N ALA A 12 2.33 8.27 12.94
CA ALA A 12 1.91 9.53 12.33
C ALA A 12 3.09 10.53 12.24
N ALA A 13 3.90 10.62 13.31
CA ALA A 13 5.08 11.48 13.33
C ALA A 13 6.13 11.03 12.31
N GLU A 14 6.41 9.72 12.20
CA GLU A 14 7.35 9.17 11.20
C GLU A 14 6.88 9.50 9.77
N LEU A 15 5.58 9.34 9.50
CA LEU A 15 4.99 9.65 8.20
C LEU A 15 5.24 11.11 7.81
N VAL A 16 4.88 12.04 8.70
CA VAL A 16 5.06 13.49 8.50
C VAL A 16 6.55 13.83 8.37
N ALA A 17 7.40 13.25 9.21
CA ALA A 17 8.84 13.49 9.18
C ALA A 17 9.47 13.06 7.84
N VAL A 18 9.07 11.91 7.29
CA VAL A 18 9.55 11.46 5.98
C VAL A 18 9.08 12.39 4.87
N GLN A 19 7.79 12.76 4.85
CA GLN A 19 7.26 13.68 3.84
C GLN A 19 7.97 15.03 3.88
N PHE A 20 8.17 15.59 5.09
CA PHE A 20 8.87 16.85 5.26
C PHE A 20 10.34 16.77 4.83
N ALA A 21 11.04 15.69 5.18
CA ALA A 21 12.44 15.49 4.77
C ALA A 21 12.60 15.37 3.25
N LEU A 22 11.63 14.75 2.56
CA LEU A 22 11.60 14.68 1.11
C LEU A 22 11.28 16.05 0.49
N ALA A 23 10.28 16.76 1.02
CA ALA A 23 9.89 18.09 0.55
C ALA A 23 11.05 19.11 0.68
N ARG A 24 11.83 19.06 1.78
CA ARG A 24 13.04 19.88 1.95
C ARG A 24 14.12 19.64 0.88
N ARG A 25 14.05 18.52 0.18
CA ARG A 25 14.95 18.16 -0.93
C ARG A 25 14.30 18.41 -2.29
N GLY A 26 13.12 19.02 -2.34
CA GLY A 26 12.34 19.24 -3.55
C GLY A 26 11.74 17.97 -4.13
N LEU A 27 11.58 16.90 -3.33
CA LEU A 27 11.09 15.60 -3.79
C LEU A 27 9.71 15.29 -3.22
N GLY A 28 8.81 14.79 -4.07
CA GLY A 28 7.57 14.13 -3.66
C GLY A 28 7.75 12.63 -3.37
N LEU A 29 6.75 11.99 -2.75
CA LEU A 29 6.81 10.55 -2.48
C LEU A 29 6.84 9.71 -3.76
N ALA A 30 6.08 10.11 -4.78
CA ALA A 30 6.09 9.44 -6.08
C ALA A 30 7.48 9.48 -6.74
N GLN A 31 8.18 10.61 -6.67
CA GLN A 31 9.56 10.74 -7.17
C GLN A 31 10.54 9.92 -6.34
N ALA A 32 10.39 9.89 -5.00
CA ALA A 32 11.22 9.07 -4.14
C ALA A 32 11.04 7.56 -4.42
N ALA A 33 9.81 7.12 -4.71
CA ALA A 33 9.48 5.74 -5.06
C ALA A 33 10.17 5.25 -6.35
N LEU A 34 10.44 6.16 -7.29
CA LEU A 34 11.18 5.86 -8.52
C LEU A 34 12.68 5.61 -8.29
N ALA A 35 13.19 5.83 -7.07
CA ALA A 35 14.57 5.59 -6.67
C ALA A 35 15.65 6.28 -7.55
N GLY A 36 15.27 7.31 -8.30
CA GLY A 36 16.14 7.99 -9.26
C GLY A 36 16.31 7.25 -10.60
N ALA A 37 15.32 6.46 -11.01
CA ALA A 37 15.26 5.92 -12.35
C ALA A 37 15.32 7.03 -13.41
N GLY A 38 16.23 6.88 -14.37
CA GLY A 38 16.41 7.87 -15.45
C GLY A 38 15.29 7.88 -16.50
N ARG A 39 14.57 6.76 -16.66
CA ARG A 39 13.37 6.67 -17.50
C ARG A 39 12.25 5.94 -16.76
N VAL A 40 11.08 6.57 -16.78
CA VAL A 40 9.84 6.02 -16.21
C VAL A 40 9.06 5.32 -17.33
N GLU A 41 8.71 4.07 -17.12
CA GLU A 41 8.01 3.20 -18.08
C GLU A 41 6.78 2.62 -17.40
N SER A 42 5.65 2.60 -18.11
CA SER A 42 4.42 2.00 -17.59
C SER A 42 4.62 0.50 -17.33
N LEU A 43 3.98 0.01 -16.27
CA LEU A 43 4.04 -1.38 -15.77
C LEU A 43 5.43 -1.85 -15.32
N ARG A 44 6.46 -1.01 -15.41
CA ARG A 44 7.78 -1.33 -14.89
C ARG A 44 7.81 -1.15 -13.38
N HIS A 45 8.38 -2.13 -12.70
CA HIS A 45 8.59 -2.07 -11.26
C HIS A 45 9.79 -1.18 -10.90
N TYR A 46 9.61 -0.38 -9.86
CA TYR A 46 10.62 0.46 -9.23
C TYR A 46 10.76 0.07 -7.75
N PRO A 47 11.97 -0.36 -7.32
CA PRO A 47 13.15 -0.63 -8.14
C PRO A 47 12.94 -1.89 -8.99
N ARG A 48 13.82 -2.11 -9.98
CA ARG A 48 13.82 -3.38 -10.72
C ARG A 48 14.17 -4.51 -9.74
N GLY A 49 13.37 -5.57 -9.73
CA GLY A 49 13.53 -6.69 -8.80
C GLY A 49 12.86 -6.49 -7.45
N ASP A 50 12.11 -5.39 -7.29
CA ASP A 50 11.36 -5.02 -6.10
C ASP A 50 12.25 -4.78 -4.87
N VAL A 51 11.67 -4.21 -3.82
CA VAL A 51 12.28 -4.27 -2.50
C VAL A 51 11.81 -5.55 -1.83
N ILE A 52 12.74 -6.42 -1.45
CA ILE A 52 12.48 -7.65 -0.72
C ILE A 52 13.24 -7.61 0.60
N ASP A 53 12.51 -7.68 1.70
CA ASP A 53 13.03 -7.76 3.06
C ASP A 53 12.60 -9.10 3.66
N ALA A 54 13.53 -10.06 3.63
CA ALA A 54 13.29 -11.41 4.11
C ALA A 54 13.07 -11.45 5.64
N ASP A 55 13.76 -10.59 6.38
CA ASP A 55 13.71 -10.56 7.86
C ASP A 55 12.32 -10.14 8.35
N ASN A 56 11.73 -9.11 7.73
CA ASN A 56 10.37 -8.68 8.04
C ASN A 56 9.31 -9.31 7.13
N ARG A 57 9.70 -10.29 6.30
CA ARG A 57 8.79 -11.02 5.40
C ARG A 57 7.95 -10.07 4.55
N SER A 58 8.56 -8.99 4.07
CA SER A 58 7.86 -7.93 3.35
C SER A 58 8.47 -7.72 1.96
N GLN A 59 7.62 -7.33 1.03
CA GLN A 59 8.04 -6.92 -0.30
C GLN A 59 7.17 -5.77 -0.76
N PHE A 60 7.76 -4.85 -1.52
CA PHE A 60 6.99 -3.85 -2.24
C PHE A 60 7.69 -3.42 -3.53
N TYR A 61 6.90 -2.91 -4.46
CA TYR A 61 7.38 -2.16 -5.61
C TYR A 61 6.41 -1.03 -5.91
N TYR A 62 6.89 -0.02 -6.64
CA TYR A 62 6.06 1.04 -7.22
C TYR A 62 6.00 0.86 -8.74
N HIS A 63 4.84 1.09 -9.35
CA HIS A 63 4.73 1.20 -10.80
C HIS A 63 3.63 2.16 -11.21
N LEU A 64 3.67 2.57 -12.48
CA LEU A 64 2.71 3.46 -13.09
C LEU A 64 1.90 2.69 -14.12
N HIS A 65 0.62 3.00 -14.23
CA HIS A 65 -0.18 2.59 -15.38
C HIS A 65 -0.11 3.68 -16.46
N GLY A 66 -0.47 3.32 -17.70
CA GLY A 66 -0.81 4.34 -18.70
C GLY A 66 -2.07 5.12 -18.31
N SER A 67 -2.38 6.19 -19.03
CA SER A 67 -3.43 7.20 -18.73
C SER A 67 -4.89 6.69 -18.68
N SER A 68 -5.12 5.38 -18.71
CA SER A 68 -6.44 4.77 -18.93
C SER A 68 -7.08 4.16 -17.67
N ARG A 69 -6.52 4.38 -16.47
CA ARG A 69 -7.03 3.78 -15.22
C ARG A 69 -7.57 4.80 -14.23
N CYS A 70 -8.44 4.31 -13.36
CA CYS A 70 -9.09 5.07 -12.30
C CYS A 70 -8.32 4.91 -10.97
N PRO A 71 -8.11 5.99 -10.18
CA PRO A 71 -8.52 7.37 -10.45
C PRO A 71 -7.66 8.03 -11.52
N ALA A 72 -8.24 8.95 -12.30
CA ALA A 72 -7.52 9.70 -13.34
C ALA A 72 -6.34 10.52 -12.78
N ALA A 73 -6.38 10.85 -11.49
CA ALA A 73 -5.31 11.53 -10.78
C ALA A 73 -4.18 10.59 -10.31
N GLU A 74 -4.29 9.27 -10.51
CA GLU A 74 -3.25 8.33 -10.12
C GLU A 74 -2.01 8.53 -11.01
N HIS A 75 -0.90 8.90 -10.38
CA HIS A 75 0.41 8.86 -11.03
C HIS A 75 0.95 7.44 -11.08
N GLY A 76 0.80 6.71 -9.97
CA GLY A 76 1.21 5.32 -9.83
C GLY A 76 0.92 4.83 -8.42
N HIS A 77 1.17 3.56 -8.18
CA HIS A 77 0.84 2.95 -6.89
C HIS A 77 1.87 1.91 -6.48
N PHE A 78 1.94 1.70 -5.18
CA PHE A 78 2.66 0.58 -4.61
C PHE A 78 1.80 -0.67 -4.62
N HIS A 79 2.43 -1.82 -4.79
CA HIS A 79 1.89 -3.09 -4.31
C HIS A 79 2.71 -3.56 -3.11
N LEU A 80 2.02 -3.96 -2.05
CA LEU A 80 2.61 -4.42 -0.80
C LEU A 80 2.33 -5.90 -0.61
N PHE A 81 3.34 -6.67 -0.22
CA PHE A 81 3.25 -8.11 -0.08
C PHE A 81 3.84 -8.59 1.24
N THR A 82 3.34 -9.73 1.69
CA THR A 82 4.05 -10.57 2.65
C THR A 82 4.70 -11.75 1.94
N ARG A 83 5.88 -12.16 2.39
CA ARG A 83 6.61 -13.33 1.88
C ARG A 83 6.65 -14.47 2.90
N ARG A 84 6.65 -15.68 2.38
CA ARG A 84 6.90 -16.91 3.13
C ARG A 84 8.36 -17.34 2.88
N PRO A 85 8.99 -18.08 3.82
CA PRO A 85 10.37 -18.55 3.65
C PRO A 85 10.59 -19.41 2.40
N ASP A 86 9.54 -20.07 1.90
CA ASP A 86 9.54 -20.87 0.67
C ASP A 86 9.44 -20.04 -0.63
N GLY A 87 9.51 -18.71 -0.53
CA GLY A 87 9.47 -17.80 -1.68
C GLY A 87 8.06 -17.41 -2.14
N ARG A 88 7.00 -18.05 -1.66
CA ARG A 88 5.62 -17.63 -1.95
C ARG A 88 5.33 -16.25 -1.36
N PHE A 89 4.49 -15.49 -2.05
CA PHE A 89 4.08 -14.16 -1.62
C PHE A 89 2.57 -13.98 -1.75
N SER A 90 2.01 -13.15 -0.88
CA SER A 90 0.59 -12.78 -0.89
C SER A 90 0.46 -11.27 -0.83
N HIS A 91 -0.44 -10.73 -1.65
CA HIS A 91 -0.73 -9.31 -1.74
C HIS A 91 -1.52 -8.86 -0.50
N LEU A 92 -1.00 -7.83 0.16
CA LEU A 92 -1.63 -7.21 1.33
C LEU A 92 -2.57 -6.09 0.89
N ALA A 93 -2.07 -5.15 0.09
CA ALA A 93 -2.83 -4.06 -0.49
C ALA A 93 -1.99 -3.29 -1.51
N GLY A 94 -2.67 -2.62 -2.43
CA GLY A 94 -2.12 -1.56 -3.27
C GLY A 94 -2.38 -0.18 -2.63
N LEU A 95 -1.44 0.75 -2.80
CA LEU A 95 -1.53 2.14 -2.33
C LEU A 95 -1.27 3.10 -3.48
N SER A 96 -2.30 3.79 -3.95
CA SER A 96 -2.17 4.74 -5.05
C SER A 96 -1.80 6.13 -4.60
N LEU A 97 -0.95 6.79 -5.39
CA LEU A 97 -0.52 8.16 -5.20
C LEU A 97 -0.91 9.04 -6.38
N ASP A 98 -1.13 10.32 -6.12
CA ASP A 98 -1.13 11.34 -7.17
C ASP A 98 0.29 11.76 -7.61
N ASP A 99 0.37 12.69 -8.56
CA ASP A 99 1.62 13.22 -9.12
C ASP A 99 2.49 13.98 -8.10
N ARG A 100 1.88 14.50 -7.05
CA ARG A 100 2.54 15.15 -5.91
C ARG A 100 2.99 14.14 -4.85
N GLY A 101 2.55 12.88 -4.94
CA GLY A 101 2.86 11.81 -4.00
C GLY A 101 1.89 11.72 -2.81
N TRP A 102 0.72 12.37 -2.88
CA TRP A 102 -0.32 12.22 -1.87
C TRP A 102 -1.07 10.90 -2.03
N PRO A 103 -1.35 10.19 -0.92
CA PRO A 103 -2.08 8.93 -0.98
C PRO A 103 -3.56 9.17 -1.33
N LEU A 104 -4.03 8.47 -2.35
CA LEU A 104 -5.41 8.59 -2.87
C LEU A 104 -6.34 7.50 -2.34
N ARG A 105 -5.91 6.23 -2.37
CA ARG A 105 -6.71 5.08 -1.92
C ARG A 105 -5.85 3.86 -1.61
N TRP A 106 -6.39 3.01 -0.76
CA TRP A 106 -6.01 1.60 -0.63
C TRP A 106 -6.88 0.75 -1.54
N PHE A 107 -6.33 -0.32 -2.10
CA PHE A 107 -7.12 -1.29 -2.85
C PHE A 107 -6.57 -2.72 -2.74
N THR A 108 -7.40 -3.69 -3.08
CA THR A 108 -6.99 -5.09 -3.22
C THR A 108 -7.26 -5.54 -4.64
N THR A 109 -6.49 -6.52 -5.10
CA THR A 109 -6.55 -7.01 -6.47
C THR A 109 -6.97 -8.45 -6.53
N ASN A 110 -7.34 -8.88 -7.73
CA ASN A 110 -7.51 -10.30 -8.05
C ASN A 110 -6.14 -10.98 -8.24
N ARG A 111 -6.11 -12.32 -8.11
CA ARG A 111 -4.89 -13.14 -8.11
C ARG A 111 -4.03 -12.91 -9.35
N TRP A 112 -4.65 -12.89 -10.54
CA TRP A 112 -3.94 -12.73 -11.81
C TRP A 112 -3.14 -11.42 -11.91
N VAL A 113 -3.52 -10.38 -11.17
CA VAL A 113 -2.86 -9.06 -11.26
C VAL A 113 -1.42 -9.14 -10.76
N THR A 114 -1.17 -9.94 -9.73
CA THR A 114 0.15 -10.04 -9.10
C THR A 114 0.76 -11.44 -9.15
N GLY A 115 0.00 -12.45 -9.59
CA GLY A 115 0.43 -13.85 -9.54
C GLY A 115 0.64 -14.36 -8.12
N GLU A 116 -0.09 -13.81 -7.16
CA GLU A 116 0.09 -14.11 -5.74
C GLU A 116 -0.38 -15.52 -5.37
N THR A 117 0.15 -16.05 -4.26
CA THR A 117 -0.52 -17.14 -3.54
C THR A 117 -1.70 -16.55 -2.76
N TRP A 118 -2.92 -16.89 -3.17
CA TRP A 118 -4.12 -16.38 -2.52
C TRP A 118 -4.19 -16.79 -1.04
N GLN A 119 -4.49 -15.81 -0.18
CA GLN A 119 -4.66 -16.00 1.26
C GLN A 119 -5.85 -15.20 1.74
N TRP A 120 -6.68 -15.79 2.59
CA TRP A 120 -7.85 -15.13 3.18
C TRP A 120 -7.45 -14.12 4.27
N ALA A 121 -8.32 -13.15 4.52
CA ALA A 121 -8.13 -12.06 5.46
C ALA A 121 -7.71 -12.49 6.87
N PRO A 122 -8.16 -13.62 7.45
CA PRO A 122 -7.66 -14.07 8.75
C PRO A 122 -6.15 -14.29 8.77
N ALA A 123 -5.59 -14.92 7.73
CA ALA A 123 -4.16 -15.16 7.61
C ALA A 123 -3.39 -13.84 7.40
N LEU A 124 -3.87 -12.99 6.50
CA LEU A 124 -3.21 -11.72 6.16
C LEU A 124 -3.33 -10.65 7.25
N SER A 125 -4.35 -10.71 8.11
CA SER A 125 -4.54 -9.71 9.18
C SER A 125 -3.35 -9.64 10.14
N ALA A 126 -2.70 -10.77 10.42
CA ALA A 126 -1.52 -10.82 11.27
C ALA A 126 -0.24 -10.36 10.54
N ASP A 127 -0.22 -10.42 9.21
CA ASP A 127 0.86 -9.88 8.38
C ASP A 127 0.75 -8.36 8.27
N ILE A 128 -0.47 -7.79 8.19
CA ILE A 128 -0.71 -6.35 8.27
C ILE A 128 -0.16 -5.76 9.58
N ASP A 129 -0.35 -6.44 10.72
CA ASP A 129 0.17 -5.98 12.01
C ASP A 129 1.71 -6.01 12.12
N ARG A 130 2.38 -6.74 11.23
CA ARG A 130 3.84 -6.94 11.24
C ARG A 130 4.54 -6.26 10.07
N PHE A 131 3.79 -5.65 9.16
CA PHE A 131 4.33 -5.03 7.97
C PHE A 131 5.17 -3.81 8.34
N ALA A 132 6.49 -3.98 8.31
CA ALA A 132 7.47 -2.96 8.64
C ALA A 132 8.69 -3.14 7.72
N PRO A 133 8.56 -2.82 6.42
CA PRO A 133 9.62 -3.08 5.46
C PRO A 133 10.88 -2.28 5.77
N ARG A 134 12.03 -2.92 5.61
CA ARG A 134 13.35 -2.32 5.76
C ARG A 134 14.14 -2.43 4.48
N THR A 135 14.85 -1.37 4.15
CA THR A 135 15.80 -1.34 3.05
C THR A 135 16.83 -0.24 3.30
N THR A 136 17.88 -0.21 2.50
CA THR A 136 18.95 0.78 2.57
C THR A 136 18.92 1.71 1.35
N GLY A 137 19.74 2.76 1.37
CA GLY A 137 19.87 3.67 0.25
C GLY A 137 18.64 4.54 0.00
N ARG A 138 18.37 4.83 -1.28
CA ARG A 138 17.38 5.85 -1.70
C ARG A 138 15.94 5.54 -1.29
N LEU A 139 15.60 4.25 -1.15
CA LEU A 139 14.26 3.79 -0.79
C LEU A 139 14.04 3.61 0.71
N ALA A 140 15.07 3.76 1.55
CA ALA A 140 14.92 3.63 3.00
C ALA A 140 13.84 4.56 3.59
N PRO A 141 13.72 5.85 3.16
CA PRO A 141 12.62 6.71 3.61
C PRO A 141 11.25 6.20 3.15
N VAL A 142 11.14 5.72 1.92
CA VAL A 142 9.88 5.19 1.36
C VAL A 142 9.43 3.96 2.14
N ALA A 143 10.34 3.05 2.48
CA ALA A 143 10.01 1.86 3.27
C ALA A 143 9.47 2.24 4.67
N ARG A 144 10.10 3.19 5.37
CA ARG A 144 9.59 3.70 6.66
C ARG A 144 8.23 4.35 6.52
N TRP A 145 8.03 5.17 5.48
CA TRP A 145 6.74 5.79 5.19
C TRP A 145 5.63 4.77 4.91
N LEU A 146 5.93 3.71 4.14
CA LEU A 146 4.98 2.63 3.87
C LEU A 146 4.62 1.85 5.15
N GLY A 147 5.60 1.55 6.01
CA GLY A 147 5.36 0.93 7.31
C GLY A 147 4.43 1.78 8.18
N ALA A 148 4.69 3.08 8.26
CA ALA A 148 3.84 4.04 8.98
C ALA A 148 2.41 4.12 8.40
N MET A 149 2.29 4.21 7.07
CA MET A 149 1.00 4.22 6.36
C MET A 149 0.17 2.96 6.67
N VAL A 150 0.78 1.77 6.59
CA VAL A 150 0.09 0.52 6.92
C VAL A 150 -0.31 0.50 8.39
N TRP A 151 0.54 0.96 9.29
CA TRP A 151 0.24 0.99 10.73
C TRP A 151 -0.95 1.89 11.06
N ILE A 152 -0.99 3.13 10.56
CA ILE A 152 -2.10 4.05 10.84
C ILE A 152 -3.41 3.57 10.21
N HIS A 153 -3.34 2.89 9.05
CA HIS A 153 -4.52 2.36 8.35
C HIS A 153 -4.84 0.89 8.68
N ARG A 154 -4.12 0.24 9.62
CA ARG A 154 -4.21 -1.21 9.87
C ARG A 154 -5.63 -1.73 10.09
N ARG A 155 -6.46 -0.98 10.83
CA ARG A 155 -7.87 -1.34 11.05
C ARG A 155 -8.68 -1.32 9.76
N GLY A 156 -8.49 -0.27 8.95
CA GLY A 156 -9.10 -0.10 7.64
C GLY A 156 -8.65 -1.17 6.65
N LEU A 157 -7.35 -1.47 6.59
CA LEU A 157 -6.79 -2.52 5.73
C LEU A 157 -7.34 -3.92 6.06
N LYS A 158 -7.45 -4.27 7.34
CA LYS A 158 -8.10 -5.53 7.75
C LYS A 158 -9.56 -5.58 7.34
N ALA A 159 -10.28 -4.45 7.44
CA ALA A 159 -11.67 -4.36 6.98
C ALA A 159 -11.77 -4.48 5.45
N LEU A 160 -10.84 -3.86 4.72
CA LEU A 160 -10.73 -3.93 3.26
C LEU A 160 -10.51 -5.38 2.78
N LEU A 161 -9.63 -6.13 3.45
CA LEU A 161 -9.40 -7.55 3.20
C LEU A 161 -10.64 -8.41 3.48
N ARG A 162 -11.36 -8.17 4.59
CA ARG A 162 -12.62 -8.89 4.85
C ARG A 162 -13.68 -8.61 3.77
N ARG A 163 -13.78 -7.36 3.30
CA ARG A 163 -14.67 -7.02 2.17
C ARG A 163 -14.24 -7.73 0.88
N ARG A 164 -12.92 -7.81 0.62
CA ARG A 164 -12.37 -8.56 -0.53
C ARG A 164 -12.81 -10.01 -0.48
N ASP A 165 -12.64 -10.65 0.67
CA ASP A 165 -13.05 -12.04 0.86
C ASP A 165 -14.55 -12.25 0.61
N ALA A 166 -15.40 -11.32 1.06
CA ALA A 166 -16.84 -11.36 0.81
C ALA A 166 -17.21 -11.12 -0.68
N VAL A 167 -16.43 -10.33 -1.42
CA VAL A 167 -16.58 -10.20 -2.88
C VAL A 167 -16.24 -11.54 -3.54
N VAL A 168 -15.08 -12.11 -3.22
CA VAL A 168 -14.63 -13.38 -3.80
C VAL A 168 -15.62 -14.51 -3.49
N ALA A 169 -16.01 -14.68 -2.23
CA ALA A 169 -16.96 -15.72 -1.83
C ALA A 169 -18.28 -15.66 -2.64
N ARG A 170 -18.80 -14.46 -2.92
CA ARG A 170 -20.02 -14.28 -3.74
C ARG A 170 -19.85 -14.72 -5.19
N HIS A 171 -18.65 -14.55 -5.76
CA HIS A 171 -18.34 -15.03 -7.11
C HIS A 171 -18.17 -16.55 -7.13
N LEU A 172 -17.50 -17.11 -6.13
CA LEU A 172 -17.26 -18.56 -6.01
C LEU A 172 -18.53 -19.39 -5.80
N LEU A 173 -19.64 -18.77 -5.38
CA LEU A 173 -20.95 -19.43 -5.35
C LEU A 173 -21.51 -19.74 -6.76
N ARG A 174 -21.00 -19.09 -7.80
CA ARG A 174 -21.57 -19.14 -9.16
C ARG A 174 -20.57 -19.59 -10.22
N ARG A 175 -19.30 -19.74 -9.86
CA ARG A 175 -18.18 -19.93 -10.80
C ARG A 175 -17.10 -20.77 -10.14
N ASP A 176 -16.34 -21.49 -10.97
CA ASP A 176 -15.12 -22.13 -10.53
C ASP A 176 -14.11 -21.09 -9.99
N ALA A 177 -13.26 -21.52 -9.06
CA ALA A 177 -12.29 -20.65 -8.42
C ALA A 177 -11.21 -20.16 -9.39
N ASP A 178 -10.64 -21.03 -10.19
CA ASP A 178 -9.57 -20.62 -11.11
C ASP A 178 -10.13 -19.74 -12.23
N ASP A 179 -11.33 -20.03 -12.72
CA ASP A 179 -12.05 -19.17 -13.68
C ASP A 179 -12.25 -17.74 -13.16
N PHE A 180 -12.50 -17.57 -11.86
CA PHE A 180 -12.65 -16.25 -11.25
C PHE A 180 -11.30 -15.58 -10.99
N PHE A 181 -10.34 -16.32 -10.43
CA PHE A 181 -9.04 -15.78 -10.05
C PHE A 181 -8.19 -15.38 -11.26
N GLU A 182 -8.47 -15.93 -12.44
CA GLU A 182 -7.85 -15.58 -13.72
C GLU A 182 -8.70 -14.63 -14.59
N ASP A 183 -9.83 -14.15 -14.08
CA ASP A 183 -10.72 -13.24 -14.83
C ASP A 183 -10.17 -11.81 -14.90
N ARG A 184 -9.61 -11.45 -16.06
CA ARG A 184 -9.03 -10.12 -16.33
C ARG A 184 -10.01 -8.95 -16.30
N ARG A 185 -11.31 -9.21 -16.21
CA ARG A 185 -12.34 -8.15 -16.01
C ARG A 185 -12.41 -7.69 -14.55
N HIS A 186 -11.86 -8.47 -13.62
CA HIS A 186 -11.80 -8.15 -12.20
C HIS A 186 -10.34 -7.95 -11.84
N ASP A 187 -9.86 -6.72 -11.94
CA ASP A 187 -8.50 -6.35 -11.53
C ASP A 187 -8.47 -5.89 -10.07
N VAL A 188 -9.34 -4.96 -9.69
CA VAL A 188 -9.54 -4.44 -8.35
C VAL A 188 -10.79 -5.07 -7.75
N LEU A 189 -10.66 -5.68 -6.57
CA LEU A 189 -11.77 -6.35 -5.89
C LEU A 189 -12.43 -5.45 -4.84
N THR A 190 -11.62 -4.67 -4.11
CA THR A 190 -12.12 -3.68 -3.15
C THR A 190 -11.18 -2.49 -3.08
N GLU A 191 -11.72 -1.35 -2.71
CA GLU A 191 -10.95 -0.14 -2.45
C GLU A 191 -11.49 0.68 -1.29
N GLN A 192 -10.69 1.65 -0.85
CA GLN A 192 -11.03 2.63 0.17
C GLN A 192 -10.23 3.91 -0.05
N ARG A 193 -10.92 5.04 -0.21
CA ARG A 193 -10.29 6.37 -0.31
C ARG A 193 -9.50 6.71 0.96
N ILE A 194 -8.41 7.43 0.77
CA ILE A 194 -7.59 7.95 1.85
C ILE A 194 -7.81 9.46 1.93
N ASP A 195 -8.24 9.91 3.10
CA ASP A 195 -8.06 11.29 3.53
C ASP A 195 -6.99 11.28 4.62
N LEU A 196 -5.77 11.64 4.24
CA LEU A 196 -4.63 11.58 5.14
C LEU A 196 -4.71 12.68 6.20
N ALA A 197 -5.18 13.88 5.85
CA ALA A 197 -5.30 14.99 6.79
C ALA A 197 -6.30 14.65 7.90
N ASP A 198 -7.50 14.19 7.51
CA ASP A 198 -8.53 13.74 8.45
C ASP A 198 -8.07 12.52 9.29
N THR A 199 -7.30 11.61 8.70
CA THR A 199 -6.67 10.50 9.44
C THR A 199 -5.71 11.01 10.51
N LEU A 200 -4.84 11.95 10.18
CA LEU A 200 -3.87 12.52 11.10
C LEU A 200 -4.56 13.35 12.19
N SER A 201 -5.56 14.17 11.86
CA SER A 201 -6.34 14.95 12.82
C SER A 201 -6.99 14.05 13.87
N ARG A 202 -7.65 12.96 13.45
CA ARG A 202 -8.22 11.97 14.37
C ARG A 202 -7.19 11.32 15.29
N LEU A 203 -6.00 11.02 14.76
CA LEU A 203 -4.92 10.41 15.56
C LEU A 203 -4.31 11.40 16.56
N ALA A 204 -4.27 12.69 16.23
CA ALA A 204 -3.86 13.76 17.12
C ALA A 204 -4.94 14.13 18.15
N GLY A 205 -6.14 13.54 18.09
CA GLY A 205 -7.27 13.92 18.93
C GLY A 205 -7.85 15.29 18.56
N THR A 206 -7.51 15.83 17.39
CA THR A 206 -8.01 17.11 16.88
C THR A 206 -9.21 16.84 15.97
N PRO A 207 -10.38 17.46 16.21
CA PRO A 207 -11.51 17.32 15.29
C PRO A 207 -11.12 17.86 13.90
N PRO A 208 -11.65 17.29 12.80
CA PRO A 208 -11.38 17.81 11.46
C PRO A 208 -11.82 19.28 11.37
N PRO A 209 -11.10 20.13 10.62
CA PRO A 209 -11.53 21.51 10.41
C PRO A 209 -12.93 21.52 9.80
N THR A 210 -13.81 22.34 10.36
CA THR A 210 -15.19 22.45 9.87
C THR A 210 -15.15 23.18 8.53
N PRO A 211 -15.84 22.71 7.48
CA PRO A 211 -15.88 23.44 6.21
C PRO A 211 -16.58 24.78 6.43
N GLY A 212 -15.81 25.87 6.44
CA GLY A 212 -16.34 27.22 6.62
C GLY A 212 -15.41 28.25 7.25
N ASP A 213 -14.32 27.83 7.91
CA ASP A 213 -13.36 28.79 8.47
C ASP A 213 -12.30 29.19 7.43
N ASN A 214 -12.59 30.29 6.73
CA ASN A 214 -11.65 31.07 5.94
C ASN A 214 -11.83 32.54 6.30
#